data_AF-A0A2A5T136-F1
#
_entry.id   AF-A0A2A5T136-F1
#
_cell.length_a   1.000
_cell.length_b   1.000
_cell.length_c   1.000
_cell.angle_alpha   90.00
_cell.angle_beta   90.00
_cell.angle_gamma   90.00
#
_symmetry.space_group_name_H-M   'P 1'
#
loop_
_entity.id
_entity.type
_entity.pdbx_description
1 polymer ?
#
loop_
_entity_poly.entity_id
_entity_poly.type
_entity_poly.pdbx_seq_one_letter_code
_entity_poly.pdbx_strand_id
1 'polypeptide(L)'
;MTIVIAFHQSGYQDFKTYYIYFVYRYLTNKFPELVSYTRMLKLMKYVLVPLFSYLTHRQVRPIGIAFVYSSKLQVYHTLHIPLHLGFEEMVK
;
A
#
# COMPACT_ATOMS: atom_id res chain seq x y z
N MET A 1 3.17 16.23 -0.62
CA MET A 1 2.07 15.24 -0.83
C MET A 1 2.38 14.24 -1.92
N THR A 2 2.85 14.71 -3.08
CA THR A 2 3.10 13.88 -4.28
C THR A 2 3.92 12.61 -4.03
N ILE A 3 5.02 12.71 -3.27
CA ILE A 3 5.88 11.55 -2.95
C ILE A 3 5.09 10.46 -2.19
N VAL A 4 4.19 10.83 -1.29
CA VAL A 4 3.37 9.91 -0.48
C VAL A 4 2.27 9.27 -1.34
N ILE A 5 1.64 10.04 -2.22
CA ILE A 5 0.63 9.51 -3.15
C ILE A 5 1.30 8.52 -4.12
N ALA A 6 2.44 8.89 -4.69
CA ALA A 6 3.21 8.02 -5.58
C ALA A 6 3.73 6.77 -4.87
N PHE A 7 4.04 6.83 -3.57
CA PHE A 7 4.36 5.64 -2.76
C PHE A 7 3.19 4.64 -2.73
N HIS A 8 1.96 5.12 -2.49
CA HIS A 8 0.79 4.25 -2.49
C HIS A 8 0.51 3.61 -3.85
N GLN A 9 0.91 4.26 -4.94
CA GLN A 9 0.75 3.76 -6.30
C GLN A 9 1.93 2.88 -6.78
N SER A 10 3.09 2.98 -6.14
CA SER A 10 4.32 2.33 -6.61
C SER A 10 4.45 0.86 -6.22
N GLY A 11 3.61 0.37 -5.30
CA GLY A 11 3.61 -1.04 -4.86
C GLY A 11 4.78 -1.42 -3.96
N TYR A 12 5.60 -0.45 -3.52
CA TYR A 12 6.65 -0.70 -2.53
C TYR A 12 6.04 -1.08 -1.17
N GLN A 13 6.59 -2.11 -0.53
CA GLN A 13 6.09 -2.59 0.76
C GLN A 13 6.39 -1.61 1.89
N ASP A 14 7.57 -0.99 1.88
CA ASP A 14 8.01 -0.07 2.92
C ASP A 14 8.44 1.29 2.35
N PHE A 15 8.04 2.35 3.06
CA PHE A 15 8.29 3.73 2.64
C PHE A 15 9.78 4.07 2.64
N LYS A 16 10.58 3.42 3.49
CA LYS A 16 12.01 3.70 3.62
C LYS A 16 12.76 3.27 2.37
N THR A 17 12.52 2.06 1.89
CA THR A 17 13.10 1.52 0.66
C THR A 17 12.69 2.35 -0.55
N TYR A 18 11.40 2.68 -0.66
CA TYR A 18 10.91 3.58 -1.70
C TYR A 18 11.62 4.94 -1.67
N TYR A 19 11.73 5.55 -0.50
CA TYR A 19 12.31 6.88 -0.37
C TYR A 19 13.81 6.90 -0.69
N ILE A 20 14.57 5.96 -0.14
CA ILE A 20 16.03 5.94 -0.29
C ILE A 20 16.44 5.44 -1.68
N TYR A 21 15.85 4.34 -2.16
CA TYR A 21 16.34 3.71 -3.38
C TYR A 21 15.66 4.21 -4.65
N PHE A 22 14.42 4.73 -4.54
CA PHE A 22 13.70 5.26 -5.70
C PHE A 22 13.69 6.79 -5.72
N VAL A 23 13.16 7.43 -4.68
CA VAL A 23 12.99 8.90 -4.67
C VAL A 23 14.34 9.61 -4.69
N TYR A 24 15.24 9.26 -3.77
CA TYR A 24 16.56 9.90 -3.68
C TYR A 24 17.45 9.61 -4.89
N ARG A 25 17.26 8.45 -5.55
CA ARG A 25 18.10 8.05 -6.68
C ARG A 25 17.61 8.60 -8.02
N TYR A 26 16.30 8.65 -8.24
CA TYR A 26 15.72 8.97 -9.55
C TYR A 26 14.89 10.24 -9.58
N LEU A 27 14.41 10.71 -8.42
CA LEU A 27 13.49 11.86 -8.35
C LEU A 27 14.11 13.11 -7.71
N THR A 28 15.35 13.07 -7.25
CA THR A 28 16.04 14.25 -6.66
C THR A 28 16.04 15.45 -7.61
N ASN A 29 16.26 15.23 -8.91
CA ASN A 29 16.20 16.32 -9.89
C ASN A 29 14.80 16.91 -10.07
N LYS A 30 13.74 16.14 -9.75
CA LYS A 30 12.35 16.60 -9.82
C LYS A 30 11.89 17.27 -8.52
N PHE A 31 12.65 17.10 -7.43
CA PHE A 31 12.37 17.67 -6.13
C PHE A 31 13.66 18.32 -5.59
N PRO A 32 14.04 19.52 -6.08
CA PRO A 32 15.29 20.17 -5.70
C PRO A 32 15.38 20.45 -4.19
N GLU A 33 14.23 20.63 -3.52
CA GLU A 33 14.14 20.80 -2.06
C GLU A 33 13.79 19.49 -1.33
N LEU A 34 14.27 18.35 -1.84
CA LEU A 34 13.99 17.05 -1.23
C LEU A 34 14.50 17.03 0.22
N VAL A 35 13.59 16.66 1.13
CA VAL A 35 13.86 16.64 2.56
C VAL A 35 14.62 15.36 2.96
N SER A 36 15.27 15.33 4.12
CA SER A 36 15.80 14.06 4.65
C SER A 36 14.66 13.08 4.96
N TYR A 37 14.92 11.78 4.92
CA TYR A 37 13.92 10.74 5.25
C TYR A 37 13.23 11.01 6.60
N THR A 38 13.98 11.38 7.64
CA THR A 38 13.44 11.68 8.96
C THR A 38 12.51 12.91 8.94
N ARG A 39 12.87 13.96 8.19
CA ARG A 39 12.00 15.14 8.01
C ARG A 39 10.75 14.76 7.21
N MET A 40 10.89 13.90 6.20
CA MET A 40 9.75 13.38 5.43
C MET A 40 8.77 12.61 6.31
N LEU A 41 9.26 11.73 7.19
CA LEU A 41 8.40 10.98 8.12
C LEU A 41 7.60 11.90 9.04
N LYS A 42 8.24 12.95 9.59
CA LYS A 42 7.55 13.94 10.43
C LYS A 42 6.44 14.62 9.62
N LEU A 43 6.76 15.11 8.42
CA LEU A 43 5.79 15.73 7.53
C LEU A 43 4.63 14.79 7.19
N MET A 44 4.91 13.51 6.89
CA MET A 44 3.91 12.51 6.56
C MET A 44 2.82 12.38 7.64
N LYS A 45 3.21 12.45 8.92
CA LYS A 45 2.24 12.36 10.04
C LYS A 45 1.23 13.51 10.05
N TYR A 46 1.67 14.72 9.75
CA TYR A 46 0.78 15.90 9.68
C TYR A 46 -0.09 15.89 8.42
N VAL A 47 0.37 15.21 7.38
CA VAL A 47 -0.23 15.21 6.06
C VAL A 47 -1.26 14.11 5.88
N LEU A 48 -1.05 12.95 6.51
CA LEU A 48 -1.91 11.79 6.28
C LEU A 48 -3.35 12.10 6.64
N VAL A 49 -3.59 12.68 7.82
CA VAL A 49 -4.94 12.98 8.33
C VAL A 49 -5.71 13.90 7.38
N PRO A 50 -5.21 15.09 6.98
CA PRO A 50 -5.92 15.95 6.04
C PRO A 50 -6.04 15.33 4.63
N LEU A 51 -5.06 14.54 4.20
CA LEU A 51 -5.12 13.85 2.90
C LEU A 51 -6.24 12.80 2.88
N PHE A 52 -6.35 11.98 3.92
CA PHE A 52 -7.43 11.01 4.07
C PHE A 52 -8.78 11.71 4.15
N SER A 53 -8.90 12.77 4.96
CA SER A 53 -10.12 13.58 5.06
C SER A 53 -10.53 14.18 3.72
N TYR A 54 -9.58 14.68 2.93
CA TYR A 54 -9.85 15.21 1.59
C TYR A 54 -10.32 14.12 0.63
N LEU A 55 -9.68 12.96 0.66
CA LEU A 55 -10.04 11.82 -0.21
C LEU A 55 -11.40 11.25 0.15
N THR A 56 -11.73 11.10 1.43
CA THR A 56 -13.05 10.64 1.87
C THR A 56 -14.13 11.67 1.58
N HIS A 57 -13.84 12.96 1.70
CA HIS A 57 -14.77 14.02 1.32
C HIS A 57 -15.03 14.04 -0.20
N ARG A 58 -14.01 13.76 -1.02
CA ARG A 58 -14.15 13.67 -2.48
C ARG A 58 -14.70 12.34 -2.98
N GLN A 59 -14.85 11.32 -2.12
CA GLN A 59 -15.45 10.07 -2.53
C GLN A 59 -16.91 10.31 -2.93
N VAL A 60 -17.26 9.88 -4.15
CA VAL A 60 -18.65 9.84 -4.60
C VAL A 60 -19.41 8.94 -3.65
N ARG A 61 -20.63 9.35 -3.26
CA ARG A 61 -21.51 8.51 -2.44
C ARG A 61 -21.63 7.14 -3.13
N PRO A 62 -21.29 6.04 -2.46
CA PRO A 62 -21.38 4.75 -3.08
C PRO A 62 -22.85 4.47 -3.39
N ILE A 63 -23.14 4.10 -4.64
CA ILE A 63 -24.49 3.78 -5.13
C ILE A 63 -24.92 2.37 -4.63
N GLY A 64 -24.13 1.74 -3.77
CA GLY A 64 -24.34 0.40 -3.19
C GLY A 64 -23.38 0.12 -2.02
N ILE A 65 -23.08 -1.15 -1.75
CA ILE A 65 -22.17 -1.56 -0.66
C ILE A 65 -20.72 -1.26 -1.08
N ALA A 66 -20.08 -0.27 -0.44
CA ALA A 66 -18.66 0.01 -0.64
C ALA A 66 -17.80 -0.76 0.37
N PHE A 67 -17.01 -1.72 -0.13
CA PHE A 67 -16.03 -2.44 0.67
C PHE A 67 -14.68 -1.71 0.63
N VAL A 68 -14.22 -1.22 1.77
CA VAL A 68 -12.83 -0.77 1.92
C VAL A 68 -12.02 -1.98 2.38
N TYR A 69 -11.40 -2.69 1.43
CA TYR A 69 -10.44 -3.75 1.75
C TYR A 69 -9.13 -3.13 2.25
N SER A 70 -9.05 -2.87 3.55
CA SER A 70 -7.77 -2.84 4.24
C SER A 70 -7.39 -4.30 4.49
N SER A 71 -6.79 -4.95 3.50
CA SER A 71 -6.20 -6.27 3.71
C SER A 71 -5.09 -6.12 4.74
N LYS A 72 -5.38 -6.49 5.99
CA LYS A 72 -4.31 -6.80 6.93
C LYS A 72 -3.51 -7.93 6.29
N LEU A 73 -2.25 -7.64 5.92
CA LEU A 73 -1.25 -8.63 5.55
C LEU A 73 -1.01 -9.50 6.78
N GLN A 74 -1.90 -10.47 7.01
CA GLN A 74 -1.67 -11.54 7.96
C GLN A 74 -0.56 -12.37 7.35
N VAL A 75 0.64 -12.30 7.94
CA VAL A 75 1.79 -13.10 7.54
C VAL A 75 1.32 -14.55 7.48
N TYR A 76 1.27 -15.06 6.24
CA TYR A 76 0.77 -16.39 5.94
C TYR A 76 1.63 -17.40 6.69
N HIS A 77 1.08 -18.09 7.69
CA HIS A 77 1.66 -19.36 8.08
C HIS A 77 1.27 -20.34 6.97
N THR A 78 2.27 -20.81 6.22
CA THR A 78 2.11 -21.79 5.15
C THR A 78 1.51 -23.08 5.74
N LEU A 79 0.18 -23.22 5.70
CA LEU A 79 -0.50 -24.47 5.96
C LEU A 79 -0.32 -25.36 4.73
N HIS A 80 0.63 -26.29 4.82
CA HIS A 80 0.90 -27.30 3.81
C HIS A 80 -0.20 -28.37 3.89
N ILE A 81 -1.19 -28.32 2.99
CA ILE A 81 -2.22 -29.36 2.85
C ILE A 81 -1.60 -30.53 2.08
N PRO A 82 -1.50 -31.75 2.64
CA PRO A 82 -1.10 -32.90 1.85
C PRO A 82 -2.27 -33.32 0.94
N LEU A 83 -1.98 -33.36 -0.35
CA LEU A 83 -2.92 -33.81 -1.37
C LEU A 83 -3.16 -35.32 -1.19
N HIS A 84 -4.33 -35.71 -0.68
CA HIS A 84 -4.74 -37.12 -0.71
C HIS A 84 -5.31 -37.40 -2.10
N LEU A 85 -4.50 -38.03 -2.97
CA LEU A 85 -5.02 -38.73 -4.14
C LEU A 85 -5.85 -39.93 -3.66
N GLY A 86 -7.09 -40.03 -4.13
CA GLY A 86 -7.97 -41.16 -3.85
C GLY A 86 -9.44 -40.83 -4.10
N PHE A 87 -9.78 -40.44 -5.33
CA PHE A 87 -11.15 -40.48 -5.83
C PHE A 87 -11.19 -41.48 -6.99
N GLU A 88 -11.38 -42.75 -6.67
CA GLU A 88 -11.79 -43.81 -7.60
C GLU A 88 -12.68 -44.75 -6.80
N GLU A 89 -13.94 -44.36 -6.65
CA GLU A 89 -15.10 -45.26 -6.61
C GLU A 89 -16.37 -44.43 -6.41
N MET A 90 -17.02 -44.04 -7.51
CA MET A 90 -18.47 -44.11 -7.66
C MET A 90 -18.88 -43.61 -9.07
N VAL A 91 -19.81 -44.35 -9.68
CA VAL A 91 -20.39 -44.23 -11.03
C VAL A 91 -19.61 -45.10 -12.05
N LYS A 92 -20.05 -46.31 -12.40
CA LYS A 92 -21.41 -46.74 -12.77
C LYS A 92 -21.58 -48.27 -12.67
#